data_AF-A0A1F2XQ66-F1
#
_entry.id   AF-A0A1F2XQ66-F1
#
_cell.length_a   1.000
_cell.length_b   1.000
_cell.length_c   1.000
_cell.angle_alpha   90.00
_cell.angle_beta   90.00
_cell.angle_gamma   90.00
#
_symmetry.space_group_name_H-M   'P 1'
#
loop_
_entity.id
_entity.type
_entity.pdbx_description
1 polymer ?
#
loop_
_entity_poly.entity_id
_entity_poly.type
_entity_poly.pdbx_seq_one_letter_code
_entity_poly.pdbx_strand_id
1 'polypeptide(L)'
;MLDADPEELIDHAARPDVAYGHKASMLQDVEARRPTEIDYLNGGISRFGRELGVPTPLNDALTALVKAREASWGQVLHSQTRSHGGA
;
A
#
# COMPACT_ATOMS: atom_id res chain seq x y z
N MET A 1 -14.89 20.08 5.22
CA MET A 1 -15.30 20.47 6.57
C MET A 1 -14.43 19.66 7.52
N LEU A 2 -13.28 20.20 7.91
CA LEU A 2 -12.31 19.48 8.76
C LEU A 2 -12.68 19.56 10.25
N ASP A 3 -13.76 20.29 10.56
CA ASP A 3 -14.29 20.51 11.91
C ASP A 3 -15.46 19.58 12.25
N ALA A 4 -15.78 18.61 11.38
CA ALA A 4 -16.80 17.61 11.63
C ALA A 4 -16.30 16.57 12.64
N ASP A 5 -17.22 15.92 13.34
CA ASP A 5 -16.89 14.79 14.22
C ASP A 5 -16.20 13.68 13.40
N PRO A 6 -15.00 13.21 13.81
CA PRO A 6 -14.31 12.10 13.16
C PRO A 6 -15.18 10.86 12.95
N GLU A 7 -16.07 10.53 13.89
CA GLU A 7 -16.96 9.38 13.75
C GLU A 7 -17.95 9.58 12.60
N GLU A 8 -18.54 10.77 12.49
CA GLU A 8 -19.45 11.10 11.39
C GLU A 8 -18.76 11.04 10.02
N LEU A 9 -17.48 11.44 9.94
CA LEU A 9 -16.71 11.36 8.71
C LEU A 9 -16.42 9.91 8.30
N ILE A 10 -16.15 9.04 9.28
CA ILE A 10 -15.94 7.60 9.04
C ILE A 10 -17.24 6.96 8.56
N ASP A 11 -18.35 7.22 9.27
CA ASP A 11 -19.66 6.68 8.91
C ASP A 11 -20.09 7.13 7.52
N HIS A 12 -19.84 8.40 7.17
CA HIS A 12 -20.11 8.91 5.82
C HIS A 12 -19.28 8.17 4.76
N ALA A 13 -17.98 8.00 4.99
CA ALA A 13 -17.09 7.31 4.04
C ALA A 13 -17.42 5.83 3.87
N ALA A 14 -17.95 5.18 4.93
CA ALA A 14 -18.35 3.77 4.90
C ALA A 14 -19.61 3.50 4.08
N ARG A 15 -20.37 4.55 3.70
CA ARG A 15 -21.60 4.38 2.95
C ARG A 15 -21.35 3.84 1.53
N PRO A 16 -22.17 2.89 1.04
CA PRO A 16 -22.00 2.29 -0.28
C PRO A 16 -22.03 3.28 -1.45
N ASP A 17 -22.79 4.37 -1.33
CA ASP A 17 -22.92 5.41 -2.34
C ASP A 17 -21.72 6.37 -2.41
N VAL A 18 -20.81 6.32 -1.42
CA VAL A 18 -19.69 7.27 -1.32
C VAL A 18 -18.39 6.66 -1.81
N ALA A 19 -17.96 5.52 -1.26
CA ALA A 19 -16.64 4.95 -1.57
C ALA A 19 -16.69 3.60 -2.30
N TYR A 20 -17.78 2.85 -2.18
CA TYR A 20 -17.81 1.42 -2.56
C TYR A 20 -17.69 1.16 -4.08
N GLY A 21 -18.20 2.08 -4.90
CA GLY A 21 -18.12 1.97 -6.36
C GLY A 21 -16.79 2.45 -6.97
N HIS A 22 -15.96 3.14 -6.19
CA HIS A 22 -14.72 3.73 -6.68
C HIS A 22 -13.57 2.73 -6.59
N LYS A 23 -12.94 2.45 -7.73
CA LYS A 23 -11.71 1.67 -7.76
C LYS A 23 -10.55 2.52 -7.25
N ALA A 24 -10.00 2.19 -6.09
CA ALA A 24 -8.87 2.90 -5.49
C ALA A 24 -7.69 3.04 -6.47
N SER A 25 -7.07 4.22 -6.54
CA SER A 25 -5.93 4.55 -7.41
C SER A 25 -4.80 3.53 -7.29
N MET A 26 -4.36 3.26 -6.07
CA MET A 26 -3.31 2.28 -5.79
C MET A 26 -3.64 0.86 -6.25
N LEU A 27 -4.92 0.45 -6.22
CA LEU A 27 -5.32 -0.85 -6.76
C LEU A 27 -5.15 -0.88 -8.29
N GLN A 28 -5.47 0.22 -8.97
CA GLN A 28 -5.24 0.35 -10.41
C GLN A 28 -3.75 0.29 -10.76
N ASP A 29 -2.89 0.90 -9.94
CA ASP A 29 -1.43 0.83 -10.10
C ASP A 29 -0.91 -0.60 -9.88
N VAL A 30 -1.39 -1.31 -8.85
CA VAL A 30 -1.03 -2.71 -8.60
C VAL A 30 -1.41 -3.61 -9.77
N GLU A 31 -2.59 -3.45 -10.34
CA GLU A 31 -3.04 -4.21 -11.51
C GLU A 31 -2.21 -3.90 -12.76
N ALA A 32 -1.83 -2.63 -12.94
CA ALA A 32 -0.98 -2.20 -14.04
C ALA A 32 0.52 -2.42 -13.79
N ARG A 33 0.90 -2.98 -12.62
CA ARG A 33 2.29 -3.14 -12.17
C ARG A 33 3.11 -1.84 -12.22
N ARG A 34 2.49 -0.72 -11.86
CA ARG A 34 3.15 0.57 -11.70
C ARG A 34 3.49 0.80 -10.23
N PRO A 35 4.53 1.59 -9.92
CA PRO A 35 4.76 2.07 -8.56
C PRO A 35 3.51 2.75 -8.02
N THR A 36 3.13 2.41 -6.80
CA THR A 36 2.02 3.01 -6.07
C THR A 36 2.48 4.24 -5.28
N GLU A 37 1.53 5.01 -4.77
CA GLU A 37 1.77 6.14 -3.87
C GLU A 37 1.98 5.75 -2.38
N ILE A 38 2.24 4.48 -2.07
CA ILE A 38 2.31 3.94 -0.69
C ILE A 38 3.29 4.69 0.23
N ASP A 39 4.40 5.17 -0.31
CA ASP A 39 5.43 5.89 0.46
C ASP A 39 4.93 7.24 0.96
N TYR A 40 4.03 7.88 0.23
CA TYR A 40 3.50 9.20 0.56
C TYR A 40 2.25 9.09 1.44
N LEU A 41 1.47 8.02 1.29
CA LEU A 41 0.29 7.75 2.11
C LEU A 41 0.69 7.12 3.46
N ASN A 42 0.61 5.80 3.59
CA ASN A 42 0.93 5.11 4.84
C ASN A 42 2.39 5.33 5.25
N GLY A 43 3.33 5.33 4.29
CA GLY A 43 4.74 5.60 4.58
C GLY A 43 4.97 7.01 5.12
N GLY A 44 4.20 7.98 4.64
CA GLY A 44 4.21 9.36 5.10
C GLY A 44 3.71 9.47 6.54
N ILE A 45 2.59 8.84 6.85
CA ILE A 45 2.05 8.75 8.22
C ILE A 45 3.06 8.10 9.16
N SER A 46 3.66 6.99 8.74
CA SER A 46 4.70 6.30 9.51
C SER A 46 5.92 7.18 9.79
N ARG A 47 6.34 7.99 8.82
CA ARG A 47 7.42 8.95 9.01
C ARG A 47 7.05 10.00 10.06
N PHE A 48 5.88 10.63 9.93
CA PHE A 48 5.42 11.62 10.91
C PHE A 48 5.22 11.01 12.30
N GLY A 49 4.70 9.79 12.38
CA GLY A 49 4.57 9.05 13.64
C GLY A 49 5.92 8.90 14.36
N ARG A 50 6.97 8.50 13.64
CA ARG A 50 8.33 8.43 14.19
C ARG A 50 8.86 9.80 14.67
N GLU A 51 8.64 10.85 13.88
CA GLU A 51 9.06 12.22 14.25
C GLU A 51 8.37 12.73 15.51
N LEU A 52 7.11 12.33 15.73
CA LEU A 52 6.29 12.74 16.87
C LEU A 52 6.30 11.74 18.04
N GLY A 53 7.01 10.62 17.92
CA GLY A 53 7.01 9.55 18.94
C GLY A 53 5.68 8.80 19.07
N VAL A 54 4.83 8.82 18.03
CA VAL A 54 3.55 8.12 17.97
C VAL A 54 3.70 6.82 17.17
N PRO A 55 3.49 5.64 17.77
CA PRO A 55 3.56 4.37 17.04
C PRO A 55 2.47 4.24 15.97
N THR A 56 2.85 3.81 14.78
CA THR A 56 1.95 3.63 13.62
C THR A 56 2.03 2.21 13.03
N PRO A 57 1.88 1.15 13.83
CA PRO A 57 2.25 -0.22 13.44
C PRO A 57 1.48 -0.73 12.21
N LEU A 58 0.22 -0.33 12.04
CA LEU A 58 -0.58 -0.73 10.89
C LEU A 58 -0.13 -0.03 9.60
N ASN A 59 0.27 1.23 9.68
CA ASN A 59 0.83 1.92 8.51
C ASN A 59 2.16 1.30 8.10
N ASP A 60 3.02 0.97 9.06
CA ASP A 60 4.30 0.30 8.80
C ASP A 60 4.09 -1.06 8.12
N ALA A 61 3.15 -1.86 8.63
CA ALA A 61 2.82 -3.17 8.06
C ALA A 61 2.27 -3.05 6.64
N LEU A 62 1.31 -2.14 6.40
CA LEU A 62 0.72 -1.93 5.09
C LEU A 62 1.76 -1.44 4.07
N THR A 63 2.62 -0.49 4.46
CA THR A 63 3.72 -0.03 3.62
C THR A 63 4.65 -1.19 3.21
N ALA A 64 5.04 -2.03 4.17
CA ALA A 64 5.90 -3.17 3.89
C ALA A 64 5.25 -4.19 2.94
N LEU A 65 3.96 -4.50 3.12
CA LEU A 65 3.24 -5.46 2.29
C LEU A 65 3.10 -4.98 0.83
N VAL A 66 2.75 -3.71 0.62
CA VAL A 66 2.62 -3.16 -0.73
C VAL A 66 3.98 -3.07 -1.42
N LYS A 67 5.03 -2.66 -0.69
CA LYS A 67 6.42 -2.69 -1.21
C LYS A 67 6.86 -4.09 -1.62
N ALA A 68 6.55 -5.11 -0.82
CA ALA A 68 6.84 -6.49 -1.16
C ALA A 68 6.08 -6.94 -2.42
N ARG A 69 4.82 -6.49 -2.57
CA ARG A 69 4.04 -6.74 -3.78
C ARG A 69 4.68 -6.10 -5.01
N GLU A 70 5.08 -4.84 -4.94
CA GLU A 70 5.77 -4.13 -6.03
C GLU A 70 7.08 -4.84 -6.42
N ALA A 71 7.90 -5.21 -5.43
CA ALA A 71 9.17 -5.90 -5.65
C ALA A 71 8.99 -7.28 -6.31
N SER A 72 7.88 -7.98 -6.03
CA SER A 72 7.60 -9.30 -6.62
C SER A 72 7.44 -9.26 -8.15
N TRP A 73 7.09 -8.12 -8.73
CA TRP A 73 6.89 -8.01 -10.18
C TRP A 73 8.19 -8.20 -10.98
N GLY A 74 9.35 -7.88 -10.40
CA GLY A 74 10.66 -8.04 -11.02
C GLY A 74 11.30 -9.44 -10.84
N GLN A 75 10.74 -10.30 -9.98
CA GLN A 75 11.38 -11.56 -9.59
C GLN A 75 11.03 -12.79 -10.46
N VAL A 76 10.22 -12.63 -11.51
CA VAL A 76 9.72 -13.77 -12.32
C VAL A 76 10.77 -14.35 -13.30
N LEU A 77 11.98 -13.80 -13.41
CA LEU A 77 12.95 -14.21 -14.45
C LEU A 77 14.09 -15.16 -14.03
N HIS A 78 14.14 -15.70 -12.80
CA HIS A 78 15.32 -16.48 -12.36
C HIS A 78 15.11 -17.95 -11.96
N SER A 79 13.98 -18.59 -12.30
CA SER A 79 13.78 -20.01 -11.90
C SER A 79 14.24 -21.07 -12.91
N GLN A 80 14.76 -20.74 -14.09
CA GLN A 80 15.25 -21.75 -15.04
C GLN A 80 16.53 -21.33 -15.76
N THR A 81 17.68 -21.76 -15.24
CA THR A 81 18.84 -22.35 -15.95
C THR A 81 19.99 -22.50 -14.94
N ARG A 82 19.95 -23.55 -14.11
CA ARG A 82 21.20 -24.21 -13.69
C ARG A 82 21.24 -25.53 -14.44
N SER A 83 21.80 -25.46 -15.64
CA SER A 83 22.18 -26.64 -16.41
C SER A 83 23.10 -27.49 -15.54
N HIS A 84 22.74 -28.77 -15.38
CA HIS A 84 23.65 -29.79 -14.91
C HIS A 84 24.70 -29.99 -16.00
N GLY A 85 25.84 -29.31 -15.88
CA GLY A 85 27.06 -29.62 -16.60
C GLY A 85 28.08 -30.13 -15.60
N GLY A 86 28.34 -31.43 -15.58
CA GLY A 86 29.32 -32.03 -14.69
C GLY A 86 29.53 -33.52 -14.95
N ALA A 87 30.60 -33.78 -15.72
CA ALA A 87 31.38 -35.02 -15.86
C ALA A 87 30.72 -36.26 -16.48
#